data_AF-X1JV73-F1
#
_entry.id   AF-X1JV73-F1
#
_cell.length_a   1.000
_cell.length_b   1.000
_cell.length_c   1.000
_cell.angle_alpha   90.00
_cell.angle_beta   90.00
_cell.angle_gamma   90.00
#
_symmetry.space_group_name_H-M   'P 1'
#
loop_
_entity.id
_entity.type
_entity.pdbx_description
1 polymer ?
#
loop_
_entity_poly.entity_id
_entity_poly.type
_entity_poly.pdbx_seq_one_letter_code
_entity_poly.pdbx_strand_id
1 'polypeptide(L)'
;MSYRDWTTGKLVNENSMDLSIRLLFMQKMHKTYPVTGTICTVAAAMIPGTIANQVARRGIIEKGELHIGHPAGIIITEGKVDNENGAFVLRKATVDRTARCLMKGYAHIPKNIF
;
A
#
# COMPACT_ATOMS: atom_id res chain seq x y z
N MET A 1 10.74 -12.73 -5.00
CA MET A 1 10.18 -14.04 -4.62
C MET A 1 8.68 -14.04 -4.83
N SER A 2 8.19 -14.93 -5.70
CA SER A 2 6.75 -15.17 -5.92
C SER A 2 6.08 -15.77 -4.67
N TYR A 3 4.78 -15.56 -4.50
CA TYR A 3 4.00 -16.13 -3.39
C TYR A 3 2.57 -16.45 -3.81
N ARG A 4 1.83 -17.23 -3.00
CA ARG A 4 0.40 -17.47 -3.23
C ARG A 4 -0.44 -16.48 -2.43
N ASP A 5 -1.37 -15.81 -3.10
CA ASP A 5 -2.43 -15.03 -2.46
C ASP A 5 -3.24 -15.94 -1.52
N TRP A 6 -3.35 -15.57 -0.25
CA TRP A 6 -4.05 -16.38 0.75
C TRP A 6 -5.58 -16.44 0.55
N THR A 7 -6.16 -15.50 -0.19
CA THR A 7 -7.60 -15.41 -0.44
C THR A 7 -8.05 -16.27 -1.62
N THR A 8 -7.25 -16.37 -2.68
CA THR A 8 -7.62 -17.09 -3.91
C THR A 8 -6.71 -18.28 -4.26
N GLY A 9 -5.55 -18.41 -3.60
CA GLY A 9 -4.52 -19.39 -3.93
C GLY A 9 -3.73 -19.09 -5.22
N LYS A 10 -4.09 -18.02 -5.94
CA LYS A 10 -3.43 -17.59 -7.17
C LYS A 10 -1.97 -17.21 -6.91
N LEU A 11 -1.11 -17.50 -7.87
CA LEU A 11 0.29 -17.12 -7.82
C LEU A 11 0.42 -15.61 -8.08
N VAL A 12 0.98 -14.89 -7.13
CA VAL A 12 1.52 -13.54 -7.34
C VAL A 12 2.97 -13.71 -7.77
N ASN A 13 3.22 -13.44 -9.05
CA ASN A 13 4.56 -13.57 -9.63
C ASN A 13 5.45 -12.45 -9.10
N GLU A 14 6.71 -12.75 -8.80
CA GLU A 14 7.66 -11.70 -8.46
C GLU A 14 7.73 -10.64 -9.53
N ASN A 15 7.72 -11.01 -10.82
CA ASN A 15 7.76 -10.11 -11.98
C ASN A 15 6.62 -9.09 -12.04
N SER A 16 5.52 -9.30 -11.32
CA SER A 16 4.42 -8.35 -11.25
C SER A 16 4.51 -7.29 -10.13
N MET A 17 5.51 -7.36 -9.25
CA MET A 17 5.65 -6.43 -8.12
C MET A 17 7.05 -5.81 -8.03
N ASP A 18 7.14 -4.60 -7.48
CA ASP A 18 8.41 -3.92 -7.26
C ASP A 18 9.01 -4.23 -5.88
N LEU A 19 8.15 -4.50 -4.90
CA LEU A 19 8.53 -4.91 -3.55
C LEU A 19 7.41 -5.72 -2.90
N SER A 20 7.78 -6.64 -2.01
CA SER A 20 6.83 -7.42 -1.22
C SER A 20 6.82 -6.90 0.21
N ILE A 21 5.64 -6.55 0.74
CA ILE A 21 5.51 -6.03 2.11
C ILE A 21 4.46 -6.81 2.89
N ARG A 22 4.75 -7.02 4.17
CA ARG A 22 3.83 -7.59 5.17
C ARG A 22 3.72 -6.60 6.31
N LEU A 23 2.53 -6.02 6.48
CA LEU A 23 2.27 -4.98 7.47
C LEU A 23 1.50 -5.55 8.66
N LEU A 24 1.88 -5.14 9.87
CA LEU A 24 1.14 -5.43 11.09
C LEU A 24 0.14 -4.31 11.38
N PHE A 25 -1.06 -4.68 11.78
CA PHE A 25 -2.10 -3.76 12.24
C PHE A 25 -2.87 -4.42 13.39
N MET A 26 -2.96 -3.72 14.53
CA MET A 26 -3.57 -4.26 15.77
C MET A 26 -2.97 -5.61 16.17
N GLN A 27 -1.63 -5.66 16.25
CA GLN A 27 -0.83 -6.82 16.67
C GLN A 27 -1.02 -8.08 15.81
N LYS A 28 -1.63 -7.95 14.62
CA LYS A 28 -1.84 -9.06 13.67
C LYS A 28 -1.38 -8.65 12.29
N MET A 29 -1.05 -9.63 11.45
CA MET A 29 -0.79 -9.35 10.04
C MET A 29 -2.06 -8.81 9.37
N HIS A 30 -1.93 -7.67 8.70
CA HIS A 30 -3.00 -7.12 7.90
C HIS A 30 -3.24 -8.02 6.70
N LYS A 31 -4.50 -8.44 6.49
CA LYS A 31 -4.89 -9.41 5.45
C LYS A 31 -4.65 -8.92 4.02
N THR A 32 -4.65 -7.60 3.82
CA THR A 32 -4.35 -6.93 2.54
C THR A 32 -3.26 -5.87 2.77
N TYR A 33 -3.56 -4.58 2.58
CA TYR A 33 -2.71 -3.47 2.97
C TYR A 33 -3.57 -2.21 3.26
N PRO A 34 -3.32 -1.44 4.34
CA PRO A 34 -4.07 -0.24 4.65
C PRO A 34 -3.67 0.93 3.74
N VAL A 35 -4.62 1.82 3.42
CA VAL A 35 -4.38 2.97 2.52
C VAL A 35 -3.27 3.88 3.02
N THR A 36 -3.28 4.23 4.30
CA THR A 36 -2.23 5.07 4.89
C THR A 36 -0.87 4.38 4.86
N GLY A 37 -0.84 3.05 5.02
CA GLY A 37 0.35 2.24 4.80
C GLY A 37 0.84 2.29 3.36
N THR A 38 -0.07 2.25 2.38
CA THR A 38 0.26 2.42 0.95
C THR A 38 0.95 3.76 0.71
N ILE A 39 0.35 4.87 1.16
CA ILE A 39 0.90 6.21 0.96
C ILE A 39 2.28 6.36 1.63
N CYS A 40 2.44 5.84 2.84
CA CYS A 40 3.74 5.84 3.53
C CYS A 40 4.80 5.01 2.78
N THR A 41 4.40 3.86 2.25
CA THR A 41 5.28 2.99 1.45
C THR A 41 5.72 3.69 0.17
N VAL A 42 4.79 4.37 -0.53
CA VAL A 42 5.09 5.15 -1.73
C VAL A 42 6.11 6.24 -1.39
N ALA A 43 5.87 7.03 -0.35
CA ALA A 43 6.80 8.07 0.06
C ALA A 43 8.20 7.49 0.36
N ALA A 44 8.27 6.41 1.13
CA ALA A 44 9.53 5.78 1.46
C ALA A 44 10.25 5.23 0.21
N ALA A 45 9.55 4.50 -0.66
CA ALA A 45 10.13 3.90 -1.86
C ALA A 45 10.62 4.96 -2.87
N MET A 46 9.97 6.13 -2.91
CA MET A 46 10.34 7.23 -3.80
C MET A 46 11.47 8.12 -3.25
N ILE A 47 11.88 7.94 -1.98
CA ILE A 47 13.02 8.64 -1.38
C ILE A 47 14.28 7.77 -1.53
N PRO A 48 15.30 8.21 -2.29
CA PRO A 48 16.55 7.48 -2.43
C PRO A 48 17.20 7.18 -1.07
N GLY A 49 17.59 5.91 -0.88
CA GLY A 49 18.35 5.50 0.29
C GLY A 49 17.52 4.99 1.47
N THR A 50 16.19 5.09 1.46
CA THR A 50 15.37 4.36 2.45
C THR A 50 15.44 2.84 2.23
N ILE A 51 15.11 2.05 3.24
CA ILE A 51 15.03 0.59 3.10
C ILE A 51 14.02 0.22 2.00
N ALA A 52 12.85 0.88 1.96
CA ALA A 52 11.83 0.61 0.94
C ALA A 52 12.36 0.88 -0.48
N ASN A 53 13.13 1.95 -0.67
CA ASN A 53 13.76 2.27 -1.94
C ASN A 53 14.85 1.24 -2.33
N GLN A 54 15.67 0.81 -1.36
CA GLN A 54 16.75 -0.14 -1.58
C GLN A 54 16.25 -1.54 -1.97
N VAL A 55 15.13 -1.98 -1.38
CA VAL A 55 14.55 -3.32 -1.67
C VAL A 55 13.56 -3.31 -2.82
N ALA A 56 13.11 -2.13 -3.26
CA ALA A 56 12.26 -2.01 -4.42
C ALA A 56 13.05 -2.25 -5.71
N ARG A 57 12.32 -2.58 -6.78
CA ARG A 57 12.91 -2.63 -8.12
C ARG A 57 13.48 -1.30 -8.54
N ARG A 58 14.56 -1.38 -9.30
CA ARG A 58 15.17 -0.21 -9.95
C ARG A 58 14.20 0.37 -10.97
N GLY A 59 14.20 1.70 -11.12
CA GLY A 59 13.36 2.39 -12.08
C GLY A 59 12.02 2.90 -11.54
N ILE A 60 11.65 2.60 -10.28
CA ILE A 60 10.34 3.02 -9.74
C ILE A 60 10.19 4.54 -9.63
N ILE A 61 11.28 5.26 -9.36
CA ILE A 61 11.27 6.72 -9.24
C ILE A 61 11.06 7.35 -10.62
N GLU A 62 11.78 6.87 -11.62
CA GLU A 62 11.69 7.35 -13.01
C GLU A 62 10.33 7.05 -13.64
N LYS A 63 9.73 5.90 -13.30
CA LYS A 63 8.37 5.53 -13.72
C LYS A 63 7.29 6.32 -12.97
N GLY A 64 7.56 6.74 -11.74
CA GLY A 64 6.56 7.35 -10.86
C GLY A 64 5.43 6.39 -10.44
N GLU A 65 5.68 5.08 -10.52
CA GLU A 65 4.73 4.00 -10.24
C GLU A 65 5.38 2.96 -9.33
N LEU A 66 4.58 2.37 -8.44
CA LEU A 66 5.01 1.36 -7.49
C LEU A 66 3.99 0.24 -7.39
N HIS A 67 4.44 -0.99 -7.59
CA HIS A 67 3.64 -2.20 -7.43
C HIS A 67 3.97 -2.89 -6.09
N ILE A 68 3.08 -2.76 -5.11
CA ILE A 68 3.25 -3.32 -3.76
C ILE A 68 2.60 -4.70 -3.68
N GLY A 69 3.41 -5.75 -3.59
CA GLY A 69 2.95 -7.12 -3.31
C GLY A 69 2.57 -7.30 -1.84
N HIS A 70 1.27 -7.36 -1.54
CA HIS A 70 0.71 -7.62 -0.21
C HIS A 70 0.12 -9.05 -0.12
N PRO A 71 -0.23 -9.58 1.07
CA PRO A 71 -0.63 -11.00 1.22
C PRO A 71 -1.73 -11.49 0.27
N ALA A 72 -2.57 -10.60 -0.24
CA ALA A 72 -3.76 -10.91 -1.02
C ALA A 72 -3.71 -10.39 -2.47
N GLY A 73 -2.53 -10.05 -2.98
CA GLY A 73 -2.37 -9.51 -4.34
C GLY A 73 -1.41 -8.34 -4.42
N ILE A 74 -1.66 -7.45 -5.37
CA ILE A 74 -0.79 -6.31 -5.68
C ILE A 74 -1.62 -5.03 -5.64
N ILE A 75 -1.08 -4.00 -5.01
CA ILE A 75 -1.58 -2.62 -5.12
C ILE A 75 -0.68 -1.88 -6.11
N ILE A 76 -1.30 -1.31 -7.14
CA ILE A 76 -0.66 -0.40 -8.09
C ILE A 76 -0.96 1.03 -7.63
N THR A 77 0.07 1.86 -7.55
CA THR A 77 -0.02 3.22 -7.02
C THR A 77 1.06 4.09 -7.64
N GLU A 78 0.77 5.37 -7.82
CA GLU A 78 1.72 6.34 -8.36
C GLU A 78 2.31 7.20 -7.24
N GLY A 79 3.57 7.59 -7.40
CA GLY A 79 4.31 8.37 -6.43
C GLY A 79 5.22 9.41 -7.08
N LYS A 80 5.30 10.59 -6.47
CA LYS A 80 6.30 11.60 -6.81
C LYS A 80 6.79 12.29 -5.55
N VAL A 81 8.10 12.24 -5.32
CA VAL A 81 8.78 12.97 -4.25
C VAL A 81 9.86 13.84 -4.88
N ASP A 82 9.82 15.13 -4.57
CA ASP A 82 10.87 16.08 -4.95
C ASP A 82 11.87 16.24 -3.81
N ASN A 83 13.12 16.58 -4.12
CA ASN A 83 14.11 17.03 -3.14
C ASN A 83 14.29 18.54 -3.31
N GLU A 84 13.82 19.31 -2.34
CA GLU A 84 13.89 20.76 -2.31
C GLU A 84 14.85 21.18 -1.21
N ASN A 85 16.05 21.61 -1.60
CA ASN A 85 17.08 22.09 -0.68
C ASN A 85 17.40 21.10 0.46
N GLY A 86 17.43 19.79 0.17
CA GLY A 86 17.71 18.75 1.15
C GLY A 86 16.48 18.26 1.93
N ALA A 87 15.30 18.83 1.68
CA ALA A 87 14.04 18.34 2.23
C ALA A 87 13.24 17.56 1.17
N PHE A 88 12.77 16.37 1.53
CA PHE A 88 11.91 15.58 0.66
C PHE A 88 10.45 16.04 0.76
N VAL A 89 9.82 16.32 -0.38
CA VAL A 89 8.44 16.79 -0.49
C VAL A 89 7.62 15.82 -1.32
N LEU A 90 6.64 15.15 -0.69
CA LEU A 90 5.71 14.25 -1.38
C LEU A 90 4.70 15.08 -2.19
N ARG A 91 4.84 15.07 -3.53
CA ARG A 91 3.95 15.79 -4.45
C ARG A 91 2.74 14.97 -4.88
N LYS A 92 2.92 13.66 -5.01
CA LYS A 92 1.88 12.74 -5.49
C LYS A 92 1.99 11.41 -4.74
N ALA A 93 0.85 10.92 -4.28
CA ALA A 93 0.66 9.54 -3.83
C ALA A 93 -0.80 9.17 -4.10
N THR A 94 -1.03 8.20 -4.98
CA THR A 94 -2.39 7.84 -5.43
C THR A 94 -2.83 6.50 -4.88
N VAL A 95 -4.14 6.26 -4.77
CA VAL A 95 -4.69 4.94 -4.46
C VAL A 95 -5.99 4.75 -5.21
N ASP A 96 -6.10 3.66 -5.95
CA ASP A 96 -7.36 3.27 -6.56
C ASP A 96 -8.20 2.47 -5.56
N ARG A 97 -9.46 2.89 -5.41
CA ARG A 97 -10.40 2.31 -4.42
C ARG A 97 -11.78 2.15 -5.03
N THR A 98 -12.48 1.12 -4.57
CA THR A 98 -13.89 0.90 -4.86
C THR A 98 -14.73 1.13 -3.59
N ALA A 99 -15.97 1.54 -3.77
CA ALA A 99 -16.94 1.72 -2.70
C ALA A 99 -18.30 1.16 -3.13
N ARG A 100 -19.00 0.50 -2.20
CA ARG A 100 -20.36 -0.03 -2.41
C ARG A 100 -21.16 0.17 -1.13
N CYS A 101 -22.32 0.82 -1.23
CA CYS A 101 -23.25 0.90 -0.11
C CYS A 101 -23.76 -0.51 0.25
N LEU A 102 -23.59 -0.93 1.51
CA LEU A 102 -24.03 -2.25 1.98
C LEU A 102 -25.41 -2.21 2.66
N MET A 103 -25.71 -1.13 3.39
CA MET A 103 -26.96 -0.96 4.12
C MET A 103 -27.30 0.53 4.24
N LYS A 104 -28.57 0.87 4.10
CA LYS A 104 -29.13 2.19 4.39
C LYS A 104 -30.26 2.02 5.40
N GLY A 105 -30.16 2.65 6.56
CA GLY A 105 -31.13 2.49 7.66
C GLY A 105 -30.64 3.09 8.98
N TYR A 106 -31.19 2.62 10.09
CA TYR A 106 -30.87 3.09 11.44
C TYR A 106 -30.12 2.02 12.22
N ALA A 107 -29.05 2.40 12.92
CA ALA A 107 -28.40 1.56 13.92
C ALA A 107 -28.95 1.92 15.31
N HIS A 108 -29.63 0.97 15.95
CA HIS A 108 -30.18 1.16 17.30
C HIS A 108 -29.18 0.72 18.36
N ILE A 109 -29.24 1.39 19.51
CA ILE A 109 -28.41 1.11 20.70
C ILE A 109 -29.27 1.19 21.97
N PRO A 110 -28.83 0.59 23.09
CA PRO A 110 -29.48 0.76 24.39
C PRO A 110 -29.51 2.24 24.83
N LYS A 111 -30.57 2.65 25.54
CA LYS A 111 -30.70 4.03 26.05
C LYS A 111 -29.72 4.37 27.17
N ASN A 112 -29.15 3.38 27.85
CA ASN A 112 -28.36 3.53 29.07
C ASN A 112 -26.84 3.48 28.86
N ILE A 113 -26.36 3.40 27.62
CA ILE A 113 -24.93 3.41 27.30
C ILE A 113 -24.40 4.80 26.94
N PHE A 114 -25.25 5.82 27.03
CA PHE A 114 -24.92 7.24 26.98
C PHE A 114 -25.54 7.96 28.17
#